data_AF-A0ABC8QUA4-F1
#
_entry.id   AF-A0ABC8QUA4-F1
#
_cell.length_a   1.000
_cell.length_b   1.000
_cell.length_c   1.000
_cell.angle_alpha   90.00
_cell.angle_beta   90.00
_cell.angle_gamma   90.00
#
_symmetry.space_group_name_H-M   'P 1'
#
loop_
_entity.id
_entity.type
_entity.pdbx_description
1 polymer ?
#
loop_
_entity_poly.entity_id
_entity_poly.type
_entity_poly.pdbx_seq_one_letter_code
_entity_poly.pdbx_strand_id
1 'polypeptide(L)'
;MGNFLFKPGLRAILKVLVRNVPHVSGRSISDSVEQFFQTNHPDHYLCNQAVYNANKFAQLVRKREKLQNWLDYNQLKFERHPDQRPTKKLTTERQRILKDPKSIMSAAFVSFNSRWGAAVCAQTQQSKNPTMWLTNWAPEPRDVYWKNLAIPFVSLSIRKLVISVLVFALVFFYMIPIAFVQSLANLDGLEKVAPFLRPLIEV
;
A
#
# COMPACT_ATOMS: atom_id res chain seq x y z
N MET A 1 8.72 1.34 -9.25
CA MET A 1 9.03 0.14 -8.43
C MET A 1 8.13 -1.06 -8.73
N GLY A 2 6.84 -0.85 -9.06
CA GLY A 2 5.89 -1.94 -9.36
C GLY A 2 6.25 -2.86 -10.53
N ASN A 3 6.98 -2.37 -11.54
CA ASN A 3 7.37 -3.19 -12.70
C ASN A 3 8.44 -4.25 -12.40
N PHE A 4 9.12 -4.18 -11.25
CA PHE A 4 10.24 -5.08 -10.94
C PHE A 4 9.82 -6.38 -10.24
N LEU A 5 8.60 -6.45 -9.73
CA LEU A 5 8.06 -7.60 -8.98
C LEU A 5 6.87 -8.25 -9.68
N PHE A 6 6.56 -7.87 -10.91
CA PHE A 6 5.54 -8.57 -11.69
C PHE A 6 6.24 -9.09 -12.94
N LYS A 7 6.26 -10.42 -13.14
CA LYS A 7 6.68 -10.99 -14.43
C LYS A 7 5.86 -10.31 -15.54
N PRO A 8 6.50 -9.68 -16.55
CA PRO A 8 5.79 -9.05 -17.64
C PRO A 8 4.98 -10.12 -18.40
N GLY A 9 3.70 -9.83 -18.68
CA GLY A 9 2.81 -10.69 -19.46
C GLY A 9 1.66 -11.36 -18.70
N LEU A 10 1.73 -11.48 -17.36
CA LEU A 10 0.64 -12.12 -16.60
C LEU A 10 -0.40 -11.10 -16.10
N ARG A 11 -1.64 -11.26 -16.55
CA ARG A 11 -2.79 -10.40 -16.18
C ARG A 11 -3.03 -10.45 -14.66
N ALA A 12 -3.34 -9.31 -14.06
CA ALA A 12 -3.64 -9.20 -12.62
C ALA A 12 -4.81 -10.09 -12.18
N ILE A 13 -5.76 -10.36 -13.08
CA ILE A 13 -6.94 -11.21 -12.87
C ILE A 13 -6.57 -12.66 -12.48
N LEU A 14 -5.38 -13.13 -12.86
CA LEU A 14 -4.90 -14.48 -12.53
C LEU A 14 -4.08 -14.52 -11.23
N LYS A 15 -3.96 -13.39 -10.54
CA LYS A 15 -3.11 -13.25 -9.35
C LYS A 15 -3.95 -12.99 -8.11
N VAL A 16 -3.54 -13.62 -7.03
CA VAL A 16 -4.10 -13.45 -5.69
C VAL A 16 -2.98 -12.98 -4.78
N LEU A 17 -3.26 -11.96 -3.98
CA LEU A 17 -2.38 -11.49 -2.92
C LEU A 17 -2.67 -12.29 -1.65
N VAL A 18 -1.66 -12.97 -1.15
CA VAL A 18 -1.69 -13.73 0.10
C VAL A 18 -0.95 -12.94 1.17
N ARG A 19 -1.57 -12.75 2.33
CA ARG A 19 -1.01 -12.05 3.50
C ARG A 19 -1.06 -12.95 4.74
N ASN A 20 -0.27 -12.60 5.74
CA ASN A 20 -0.15 -13.33 7.01
C ASN A 20 0.18 -14.81 6.79
N VAL A 21 1.20 -15.07 5.97
CA VAL A 21 1.78 -16.41 5.84
C VAL A 21 2.43 -16.80 7.18
N PRO A 22 2.14 -17.98 7.75
CA PRO A 22 2.81 -18.44 8.97
C PRO A 22 4.31 -18.51 8.76
N HIS A 23 5.06 -17.99 9.73
CA HIS A 23 6.50 -18.13 9.72
C HIS A 23 6.88 -19.51 10.27
N VAL A 24 7.48 -20.35 9.43
CA VAL A 24 8.01 -21.67 9.82
C VAL A 24 9.53 -21.57 9.92
N SER A 25 10.09 -21.87 11.08
CA SER A 25 11.54 -21.83 11.30
C SER A 25 12.27 -22.76 10.33
N GLY A 26 13.27 -22.24 9.62
CA GLY A 26 14.09 -23.02 8.69
C GLY A 26 13.52 -23.18 7.28
N ARG A 27 12.34 -22.61 6.97
CA ARG A 27 11.78 -22.61 5.61
C ARG A 27 11.61 -21.20 5.07
N SER A 28 11.78 -21.04 3.76
CA SER A 28 11.47 -19.77 3.14
C SER A 28 9.95 -19.57 3.08
N ILE A 29 9.51 -18.31 3.03
CA ILE A 29 8.10 -17.99 2.81
C ILE A 29 7.64 -18.50 1.43
N SER A 30 8.54 -18.51 0.45
CA SER A 30 8.26 -19.09 -0.86
C SER A 30 7.91 -20.56 -0.74
N ASP A 31 8.70 -21.35 -0.01
CA ASP A 31 8.51 -22.80 0.14
C ASP A 31 7.21 -23.10 0.89
N SER A 32 6.92 -22.29 1.92
CA SER A 32 5.71 -22.45 2.72
C SER A 32 4.45 -22.19 1.89
N VAL A 33 4.47 -21.14 1.07
CA VAL A 33 3.37 -20.81 0.14
C VAL A 33 3.25 -21.88 -0.93
N GLU A 34 4.36 -22.29 -1.53
CA GLU A 34 4.39 -23.31 -2.57
C GLU A 34 3.76 -24.62 -2.07
N GLN A 35 4.21 -25.15 -0.93
CA GLN A 35 3.65 -26.37 -0.36
C GLN A 35 2.15 -26.24 -0.07
N PHE A 36 1.71 -25.12 0.52
CA PHE A 36 0.31 -24.90 0.84
C PHE A 36 -0.58 -24.91 -0.41
N PHE A 37 -0.18 -24.19 -1.46
CA PHE A 37 -0.99 -24.08 -2.68
C PHE A 37 -0.91 -25.32 -3.56
N GLN A 38 0.21 -26.04 -3.56
CA GLN A 38 0.29 -27.36 -4.21
C GLN A 38 -0.61 -28.38 -3.52
N THR A 39 -0.77 -28.30 -2.19
CA THR A 39 -1.63 -29.23 -1.44
C THR A 39 -3.11 -28.93 -1.61
N ASN A 40 -3.50 -27.64 -1.59
CA ASN A 40 -4.91 -27.23 -1.61
C ASN A 40 -5.47 -26.93 -3.01
N HIS A 41 -4.62 -26.54 -3.97
CA HIS A 41 -5.02 -26.13 -5.32
C HIS A 41 -4.08 -26.71 -6.39
N PRO A 42 -3.86 -28.05 -6.43
CA PRO A 42 -2.84 -28.68 -7.29
C PRO A 42 -3.03 -28.37 -8.77
N ASP A 43 -4.28 -28.41 -9.26
CA ASP A 43 -4.59 -28.27 -10.68
C ASP A 43 -4.58 -26.81 -11.16
N HIS A 44 -4.58 -25.85 -10.23
CA HIS A 44 -4.71 -24.43 -10.55
C HIS A 44 -3.47 -23.60 -10.21
N TYR A 45 -2.65 -24.05 -9.28
CA TYR A 45 -1.44 -23.36 -8.87
C TYR A 45 -0.41 -23.31 -10.01
N LEU A 46 0.15 -22.14 -10.28
CA LEU A 46 1.20 -21.95 -11.28
C LEU A 46 2.54 -21.62 -10.65
N CYS A 47 2.59 -20.54 -9.88
CA CYS A 47 3.79 -20.10 -9.19
C CYS A 47 3.46 -19.04 -8.14
N ASN A 48 4.42 -18.79 -7.27
CA ASN A 48 4.37 -17.73 -6.28
C ASN A 48 5.53 -16.75 -6.44
N GLN A 49 5.35 -15.58 -5.84
CA GLN A 49 6.35 -14.54 -5.74
C GLN A 49 6.28 -13.92 -4.35
N ALA A 50 7.27 -14.22 -3.52
CA ALA A 50 7.40 -13.64 -2.19
C ALA A 50 7.61 -12.12 -2.27
N VAL A 51 6.98 -11.38 -1.37
CA VAL A 51 7.14 -9.92 -1.28
C VAL A 51 8.19 -9.59 -0.23
N TYR A 52 9.14 -8.74 -0.58
CA TYR A 52 10.21 -8.26 0.30
C TYR A 52 9.98 -6.80 0.68
N ASN A 53 10.28 -6.45 1.93
CA ASN A 53 10.29 -5.12 2.51
C ASN A 53 11.37 -4.29 1.85
N ALA A 54 10.99 -3.69 0.74
CA ALA A 54 11.89 -2.88 -0.07
C ALA A 54 11.85 -1.41 0.35
N ASN A 55 11.45 -1.03 1.57
CA ASN A 55 11.35 0.39 1.95
C ASN A 55 12.69 1.14 1.84
N LYS A 56 13.78 0.55 2.34
CA LYS A 56 15.13 1.10 2.22
C LYS A 56 15.59 1.11 0.75
N PHE A 57 15.33 0.04 0.01
CA PHE A 57 15.63 -0.05 -1.41
C PHE A 57 14.85 1.00 -2.23
N ALA A 58 13.58 1.24 -1.91
CA ALA A 58 12.72 2.21 -2.55
C ALA A 58 13.26 3.63 -2.37
N GLN A 59 13.75 3.94 -1.16
CA GLN A 59 14.42 5.20 -0.89
C GLN A 59 15.71 5.34 -1.71
N LEU A 60 16.51 4.28 -1.84
CA LEU A 60 17.72 4.29 -2.67
C LEU A 60 17.42 4.47 -4.15
N VAL A 61 16.40 3.80 -4.69
CA VAL A 61 15.96 3.94 -6.08
C VAL A 61 15.45 5.36 -6.33
N ARG A 62 14.63 5.94 -5.44
CA ARG A 62 14.20 7.33 -5.56
C ARG A 62 15.36 8.32 -5.49
N LYS A 63 16.34 8.08 -4.61
CA LYS A 63 17.58 8.88 -4.54
C LYS A 63 18.35 8.79 -5.86
N ARG A 64 18.45 7.61 -6.45
CA ARG A 64 19.07 7.42 -7.78
C ARG A 64 18.29 8.13 -8.86
N GLU A 65 16.96 8.02 -8.93
CA GLU A 65 16.15 8.73 -9.93
C GLU A 65 16.36 10.25 -9.83
N LYS A 66 16.38 10.81 -8.60
CA LYS A 66 16.75 12.21 -8.39
C LYS A 66 18.17 12.53 -8.86
N LEU A 67 19.14 11.69 -8.51
CA LEU A 67 20.53 11.84 -8.96
C LEU A 67 20.66 11.67 -10.48
N GLN A 68 19.81 10.87 -11.10
CA GLN A 68 19.79 10.63 -12.54
C GLN A 68 19.16 11.82 -13.27
N ASN A 69 18.08 12.38 -12.75
CA ASN A 69 17.52 13.65 -13.26
C ASN A 69 18.51 14.81 -13.04
N TRP A 70 19.24 14.81 -11.92
CA TRP A 70 20.30 15.76 -11.66
C TRP A 70 21.50 15.54 -12.59
N LEU A 71 21.87 14.29 -12.86
CA LEU A 71 22.92 13.93 -13.81
C LEU A 71 22.51 14.37 -15.22
N ASP A 72 21.27 14.11 -15.62
CA ASP A 72 20.69 14.51 -16.90
C ASP A 72 20.70 16.04 -17.04
N TYR A 73 20.25 16.76 -16.01
CA TYR A 73 20.37 18.23 -15.94
C TYR A 73 21.83 18.71 -16.06
N ASN A 74 22.76 18.08 -15.35
CA ASN A 74 24.18 18.46 -15.43
C ASN A 74 24.79 18.03 -16.76
N GLN A 75 24.35 16.94 -17.39
CA GLN A 75 24.77 16.53 -18.72
C GLN A 75 24.30 17.55 -19.76
N LEU A 76 23.04 18.03 -19.69
CA LEU A 76 22.55 19.14 -20.51
C LEU A 76 23.29 20.46 -20.23
N LYS A 77 23.77 20.66 -19.00
CA LYS A 77 24.66 21.79 -18.64
C LYS A 77 26.11 21.57 -19.08
N PHE A 78 26.53 20.32 -19.25
CA PHE A 78 27.88 19.90 -19.59
C PHE A 78 28.11 19.77 -21.09
N GLU A 79 27.08 19.39 -21.84
CA GLU A 79 27.00 19.59 -23.29
C GLU A 79 27.25 21.06 -23.65
N ARG A 80 26.99 21.97 -22.68
CA ARG A 80 27.44 23.35 -22.71
C ARG A 80 28.87 23.55 -22.15
N HIS A 81 29.35 22.77 -21.17
CA HIS A 81 30.71 22.81 -20.56
C HIS A 81 31.26 21.44 -20.05
N PRO A 82 32.32 20.84 -20.64
CA PRO A 82 32.54 19.38 -20.65
C PRO A 82 33.49 18.72 -19.60
N ASP A 83 33.51 19.12 -18.32
CA ASP A 83 34.46 18.53 -17.35
C ASP A 83 33.83 17.75 -16.15
N GLN A 84 33.97 16.40 -16.15
CA GLN A 84 33.62 15.37 -15.11
C GLN A 84 32.28 14.58 -15.17
N ARG A 85 32.36 13.25 -14.88
CA ARG A 85 31.25 12.27 -14.80
C ARG A 85 31.39 11.31 -13.59
N PRO A 86 30.31 10.91 -12.88
CA PRO A 86 30.34 9.89 -11.80
C PRO A 86 29.58 8.56 -12.08
N THR A 87 29.93 7.50 -11.35
CA THR A 87 29.70 6.05 -11.65
C THR A 87 28.70 5.25 -10.77
N LYS A 88 28.42 4.00 -11.21
CA LYS A 88 27.35 3.04 -10.84
C LYS A 88 27.53 2.32 -9.48
N LYS A 89 26.72 2.65 -8.46
CA LYS A 89 26.68 1.94 -7.14
C LYS A 89 25.37 1.17 -6.82
N LEU A 90 24.35 1.22 -7.68
CA LEU A 90 22.99 0.76 -7.32
C LEU A 90 22.76 -0.76 -7.37
N THR A 91 23.39 -1.45 -8.32
CA THR A 91 23.12 -2.87 -8.59
C THR A 91 23.55 -3.76 -7.42
N THR A 92 24.63 -3.37 -6.74
CA THR A 92 25.21 -4.08 -5.60
C THR A 92 24.31 -4.03 -4.37
N GLU A 93 23.73 -2.87 -4.06
CA GLU A 93 22.81 -2.71 -2.91
C GLU A 93 21.52 -3.50 -3.07
N ARG A 94 21.03 -3.66 -4.31
CA ARG A 94 19.84 -4.48 -4.58
C ARG A 94 20.06 -5.94 -4.19
N GLN A 95 21.20 -6.51 -4.55
CA GLN A 95 21.50 -7.92 -4.25
C GLN A 95 21.67 -8.16 -2.75
N ARG A 96 22.18 -7.18 -2.00
CA ARG A 96 22.29 -7.26 -0.54
C ARG A 96 20.92 -7.40 0.11
N ILE A 97 19.98 -6.54 -0.27
CA ILE A 97 18.63 -6.52 0.33
C ILE A 97 17.86 -7.81 0.02
N LEU A 98 17.99 -8.40 -1.17
CA LEU A 98 17.35 -9.68 -1.50
C LEU A 98 17.87 -10.86 -0.66
N LYS A 99 19.12 -10.76 -0.16
CA LYS A 99 19.73 -11.78 0.71
C LYS A 99 19.41 -11.57 2.18
N ASP A 100 18.94 -10.39 2.58
CA ASP A 100 18.68 -10.06 3.97
C ASP A 100 17.39 -10.74 4.47
N PRO A 101 17.45 -11.65 5.46
CA PRO A 101 16.27 -12.35 5.98
C PRO A 101 15.29 -11.41 6.69
N LYS A 102 15.80 -10.30 7.26
CA LYS A 102 14.99 -9.25 7.91
C LYS A 102 14.11 -8.47 6.92
N SER A 103 14.39 -8.56 5.62
CA SER A 103 13.62 -7.90 4.58
C SER A 103 12.43 -8.75 4.10
N ILE A 104 12.28 -10.00 4.53
CA ILE A 104 11.20 -10.86 4.05
C ILE A 104 9.89 -10.44 4.73
N MET A 105 8.82 -10.22 3.95
CA MET A 105 7.48 -9.95 4.48
C MET A 105 6.63 -11.21 4.44
N SER A 106 5.72 -11.37 5.40
CA SER A 106 4.72 -12.44 5.43
C SER A 106 3.60 -12.24 4.40
N ALA A 107 3.96 -11.93 3.16
CA ALA A 107 3.07 -11.73 2.04
C ALA A 107 3.69 -12.28 0.74
N ALA A 108 2.84 -12.82 -0.15
CA ALA A 108 3.24 -13.34 -1.44
C ALA A 108 2.14 -13.09 -2.48
N PHE A 109 2.53 -12.94 -3.75
CA PHE A 109 1.61 -13.02 -4.86
C PHE A 109 1.60 -14.43 -5.40
N VAL A 110 0.42 -15.03 -5.51
CA VAL A 110 0.23 -16.36 -6.10
C VAL A 110 -0.44 -16.18 -7.45
N SER A 111 0.11 -16.84 -8.46
CA SER A 111 -0.44 -16.87 -9.81
C SER A 111 -1.09 -18.22 -10.07
N PHE A 112 -2.24 -18.19 -10.72
CA PHE A 112 -3.01 -19.37 -11.11
C PHE A 112 -3.04 -19.51 -12.63
N ASN A 113 -3.21 -20.74 -13.12
CA ASN A 113 -3.41 -21.01 -14.54
C ASN A 113 -4.83 -20.60 -15.04
N SER A 114 -5.80 -20.56 -14.12
CA SER A 114 -7.21 -20.32 -14.40
C SER A 114 -7.74 -19.13 -13.61
N ARG A 115 -8.58 -18.33 -14.27
CA ARG A 115 -9.32 -17.22 -13.64
C ARG A 115 -10.28 -17.73 -12.56
N TRP A 116 -10.86 -18.90 -12.79
CA TRP A 116 -11.78 -19.51 -11.82
C TRP A 116 -11.02 -19.93 -10.55
N GLY A 117 -9.86 -20.58 -10.69
CA GLY A 117 -9.03 -20.95 -9.54
C GLY A 117 -8.57 -19.73 -8.72
N ALA A 118 -8.17 -18.64 -9.40
CA ALA A 118 -7.85 -17.39 -8.73
C ALA A 118 -9.07 -16.80 -7.98
N ALA A 119 -10.26 -16.83 -8.60
CA ALA A 119 -11.49 -16.32 -8.00
C ALA A 119 -11.91 -17.12 -6.76
N VAL A 120 -11.86 -18.45 -6.84
CA VAL A 120 -12.17 -19.35 -5.72
C VAL A 120 -11.19 -19.12 -4.58
N CYS A 121 -9.90 -19.02 -4.87
CA CYS A 121 -8.89 -18.76 -3.84
C CYS A 121 -9.09 -17.39 -3.16
N ALA A 122 -9.41 -16.35 -3.92
CA ALA A 122 -9.63 -15.00 -3.38
C ALA A 122 -10.91 -14.87 -2.54
N GLN A 123 -11.90 -15.72 -2.77
CA GLN A 123 -13.20 -15.66 -2.09
C GLN A 123 -13.33 -16.65 -0.92
N THR A 124 -12.57 -17.75 -0.93
CA THR A 124 -12.68 -18.79 0.09
C THR A 124 -11.68 -18.60 1.23
N GLN A 125 -12.12 -18.93 2.44
CA GLN A 125 -11.25 -18.99 3.61
C GLN A 125 -10.32 -20.20 3.52
N GLN A 126 -9.02 -19.96 3.50
CA GLN A 126 -8.02 -21.01 3.24
C GLN A 126 -7.64 -21.84 4.48
N SER A 127 -7.85 -21.31 5.70
CA SER A 127 -7.42 -21.95 6.94
C SER A 127 -8.45 -21.82 8.05
N LYS A 128 -8.40 -22.73 9.04
CA LYS A 128 -9.24 -22.69 10.24
C LYS A 128 -9.10 -21.35 10.99
N ASN A 129 -7.90 -20.79 11.03
CA ASN A 129 -7.67 -19.47 11.62
C ASN A 129 -7.92 -18.38 10.56
N PRO A 130 -8.92 -17.48 10.74
CA PRO A 130 -9.27 -16.44 9.77
C PRO A 130 -8.22 -15.33 9.64
N THR A 131 -7.25 -15.26 10.55
CA THR A 131 -6.17 -14.26 10.51
C THR A 131 -4.95 -14.72 9.72
N MET A 132 -4.90 -16.00 9.34
CA MET A 132 -3.78 -16.63 8.63
C MET A 132 -4.18 -16.91 7.19
N TRP A 133 -3.22 -16.90 6.26
CA TRP A 133 -3.48 -17.18 4.84
C TRP A 133 -4.58 -16.30 4.23
N LEU A 134 -4.53 -15.00 4.54
CA LEU A 134 -5.53 -14.04 4.07
C LEU A 134 -5.35 -13.81 2.57
N THR A 135 -6.29 -14.27 1.77
CA THR A 135 -6.31 -14.10 0.33
C THR A 135 -7.15 -12.88 -0.05
N ASN A 136 -6.63 -12.09 -0.98
CA ASN A 136 -7.36 -10.98 -1.59
C ASN A 136 -7.02 -10.93 -3.08
N TRP A 137 -7.90 -10.35 -3.89
CA TRP A 137 -7.59 -10.04 -5.29
C TRP A 137 -6.30 -9.24 -5.39
N ALA A 138 -5.39 -9.64 -6.27
CA ALA A 138 -4.16 -8.89 -6.46
C ALA A 138 -4.48 -7.57 -7.20
N PRO A 139 -4.11 -6.41 -6.63
CA PRO A 139 -4.24 -5.15 -7.33
C PRO A 139 -3.26 -5.09 -8.51
N GLU A 140 -3.55 -4.22 -9.47
CA GLU A 140 -2.63 -4.00 -10.58
C GLU A 140 -1.26 -3.51 -10.08
N PRO A 141 -0.15 -3.86 -10.77
CA PRO A 141 1.21 -3.52 -10.33
C PRO A 141 1.45 -2.04 -10.01
N ARG A 142 0.68 -1.16 -10.68
CA ARG A 142 0.75 0.30 -10.55
C ARG A 142 -0.02 0.81 -9.32
N ASP A 143 -1.13 0.17 -8.98
CA ASP A 143 -2.00 0.53 -7.86
C ASP A 143 -1.55 -0.10 -6.53
N VAL A 144 -0.55 -0.97 -6.58
CA VAL A 144 0.02 -1.59 -5.38
C VAL A 144 0.79 -0.56 -4.55
N TYR A 145 0.24 -0.19 -3.40
CA TYR A 145 0.96 0.62 -2.42
C TYR A 145 1.88 -0.24 -1.54
N TRP A 146 3.10 -0.46 -2.02
CA TRP A 146 4.13 -1.34 -1.43
C TRP A 146 4.44 -1.09 0.05
N LYS A 147 4.37 0.15 0.52
CA LYS A 147 4.63 0.48 1.93
C LYS A 147 3.57 -0.07 2.88
N ASN A 148 2.34 -0.28 2.41
CA ASN A 148 1.22 -0.79 3.22
C ASN A 148 1.19 -2.33 3.25
N LEU A 149 1.86 -3.01 2.32
CA LEU A 149 2.00 -4.47 2.30
C LEU A 149 2.85 -5.00 3.47
N ALA A 150 3.76 -4.19 4.00
CA ALA A 150 4.68 -4.55 5.09
C ALA A 150 4.04 -4.55 6.48
N ILE A 151 2.76 -4.15 6.59
CA ILE A 151 2.14 -3.83 7.86
C ILE A 151 1.37 -5.07 8.38
N PRO A 152 1.65 -5.56 9.60
CA PRO A 152 0.96 -6.71 10.16
C PRO A 152 -0.50 -6.38 10.53
N PHE A 153 -1.37 -7.39 10.48
CA PHE A 153 -2.82 -7.24 10.64
C PHE A 153 -3.25 -6.52 11.93
N VAL A 154 -2.65 -6.85 13.08
CA VAL A 154 -3.00 -6.21 14.37
C VAL A 154 -2.78 -4.69 14.32
N SER A 155 -1.65 -4.27 13.73
CA SER A 155 -1.36 -2.84 13.59
C SER A 155 -2.28 -2.13 12.60
N LEU A 156 -2.85 -2.83 11.61
CA LEU A 156 -3.89 -2.27 10.74
C LEU A 156 -5.17 -2.00 11.52
N SER A 157 -5.59 -2.91 12.40
CA SER A 157 -6.78 -2.73 13.24
C SER A 157 -6.66 -1.52 14.17
N ILE A 158 -5.51 -1.38 14.85
CA ILE A 158 -5.24 -0.22 15.73
C ILE A 158 -5.26 1.09 14.93
N ARG A 159 -4.60 1.13 13.77
CA ARG A 159 -4.59 2.33 12.91
C ARG A 159 -5.99 2.70 12.42
N LYS A 160 -6.82 1.71 12.06
CA LYS A 160 -8.21 1.95 11.68
C LYS A 160 -9.02 2.54 12.83
N LEU A 161 -8.85 2.04 14.06
CA LEU A 161 -9.50 2.58 15.24
C LEU A 161 -9.09 4.03 15.49
N VAL A 162 -7.79 4.33 15.46
CA VAL A 162 -7.26 5.69 15.64
C VAL A 162 -7.82 6.66 14.59
N ILE A 163 -7.81 6.26 13.31
CA ILE A 163 -8.38 7.09 12.23
C ILE A 163 -9.89 7.29 12.43
N SER A 164 -10.62 6.25 12.82
CA SER A 164 -12.06 6.36 13.10
C SER A 164 -12.35 7.36 14.21
N VAL A 165 -11.59 7.33 15.30
CA VAL A 165 -11.73 8.29 16.41
C VAL A 165 -11.39 9.70 15.97
N LEU A 166 -10.32 9.88 15.20
CA LEU A 166 -9.92 11.20 14.67
C LEU A 166 -10.98 11.78 13.72
N VAL A 167 -11.54 10.97 12.82
CA VAL A 167 -12.60 11.39 11.90
C VAL A 167 -13.87 11.75 12.68
N PHE A 168 -14.24 10.95 13.68
CA PHE A 168 -15.38 11.27 14.55
C PHE A 168 -15.20 12.61 15.26
N ALA A 169 -14.04 12.84 15.87
CA ALA A 169 -13.73 14.11 16.52
C ALA A 169 -13.76 15.29 15.53
N LEU A 170 -13.18 15.11 14.33
CA LEU A 170 -13.21 16.11 13.27
C LEU A 170 -14.65 16.48 12.90
N VAL A 171 -15.52 15.50 12.66
CA VAL A 171 -16.94 15.75 12.33
C VAL A 171 -17.64 16.46 13.49
N PHE A 172 -17.40 16.05 14.73
CA PHE A 172 -17.98 16.69 15.91
C PHE A 172 -17.58 18.17 16.03
N PHE A 173 -16.29 18.50 15.92
CA PHE A 173 -15.84 19.89 15.97
C PHE A 173 -16.29 20.70 14.76
N TYR A 174 -16.48 20.05 13.61
CA TYR A 174 -16.99 20.70 12.41
C TYR A 174 -18.47 21.07 12.51
N MET A 175 -19.23 20.56 13.50
CA MET A 175 -20.60 21.01 13.77
C MET A 175 -20.66 22.47 14.24
N ILE A 176 -19.62 22.97 14.93
CA ILE A 176 -19.58 24.35 15.47
C ILE A 176 -19.63 25.39 14.34
N PRO A 177 -18.76 25.36 13.31
CA PRO A 177 -18.83 26.32 12.21
C PRO A 177 -20.09 26.14 11.36
N ILE A 178 -20.60 24.91 11.20
CA ILE A 178 -21.87 24.68 10.49
C ILE A 178 -23.02 25.39 11.20
N ALA A 179 -23.14 25.21 12.52
CA ALA A 179 -24.16 25.88 13.32
C ALA A 179 -24.01 27.41 13.28
N PHE A 180 -22.79 27.93 13.27
CA PHE A 180 -22.54 29.38 13.14
C PHE A 180 -23.01 29.93 11.80
N VAL A 181 -22.67 29.26 10.68
CA VAL A 181 -23.13 29.67 9.34
C VAL A 181 -24.66 29.56 9.21
N GLN A 182 -25.25 28.49 9.77
CA GLN A 182 -26.71 28.32 9.79
C GLN A 182 -27.43 29.40 10.61
N SER A 183 -26.84 29.84 11.72
CA SER A 183 -27.35 30.95 12.54
C SER A 183 -27.38 32.27 11.75
N LEU A 184 -26.32 32.58 11.00
CA LEU A 184 -26.26 33.78 10.15
C LEU A 184 -27.23 33.73 8.97
N ALA A 185 -27.51 32.55 8.42
CA ALA A 185 -28.41 32.38 7.29
C ALA A 185 -29.90 32.49 7.66
N ASN A 186 -30.26 32.32 8.94
CA ASN A 186 -31.66 32.24 9.38
C ASN A 186 -32.01 33.40 10.35
N LEU A 187 -31.92 34.64 9.84
CA LEU A 187 -32.08 35.88 10.62
C LEU A 187 -33.44 35.98 11.35
N ASP A 188 -34.54 35.54 10.72
CA ASP A 188 -35.88 35.55 11.32
C ASP A 188 -36.00 34.63 12.56
N GLY A 189 -35.22 33.55 12.59
CA GLY A 189 -35.13 32.65 13.75
C GLY A 189 -34.29 33.25 14.87
N LEU A 190 -33.25 34.00 14.53
CA LEU A 190 -32.34 34.64 15.48
C LEU A 190 -33.01 35.83 16.18
N GLU A 191 -33.87 36.58 15.49
CA GLU A 191 -34.65 37.70 16.05
C GLU A 191 -35.59 37.26 17.19
N LYS A 192 -36.13 36.03 17.11
CA LYS A 192 -36.98 35.43 18.15
C LYS A 192 -36.20 34.90 19.34
N VAL A 193 -35.00 34.37 19.12
CA VAL A 193 -34.17 33.73 20.17
C VAL A 193 -33.29 34.75 20.89
N ALA A 194 -32.95 35.86 20.23
CA ALA A 194 -32.07 36.91 20.75
C ALA A 194 -32.62 38.32 20.42
N PRO A 195 -33.56 38.86 21.23
CA PRO A 195 -34.19 40.16 20.97
C PRO A 195 -33.23 41.35 21.08
N PHE A 196 -31.98 41.16 21.54
CA PHE A 196 -30.96 42.20 21.61
C PHE A 196 -30.37 42.60 20.25
N LEU A 197 -30.62 41.83 19.19
CA LEU A 197 -30.15 42.11 17.81
C LEU A 197 -31.10 43.00 17.00
N ARG A 198 -32.33 43.24 17.50
CA ARG A 198 -33.33 44.13 16.86
C ARG A 198 -32.79 45.51 16.47
N PRO A 199 -32.00 46.22 17.32
CA PRO A 199 -31.51 47.56 16.98
C PRO A 199 -30.45 47.59 15.88
N LEU A 200 -29.85 46.45 15.52
CA LEU A 200 -28.82 46.36 14.47
C LEU A 200 -29.38 45.95 13.10
N ILE A 201 -30.62 45.44 13.06
CA ILE A 201 -31.28 44.94 11.85
C ILE A 201 -32.31 45.96 11.31
N GLU A 202 -32.93 46.78 12.18
CA GLU A 202 -33.91 47.83 11.80
C GLU A 202 -33.28 49.18 11.39
N VAL A 203 -32.05 49.18 10.82
CA VAL A 203 -31.43 50.38 10.21
C VAL A 203 -31.60 50.36 8.69
#